data_AF-A0A2U1QKE2-F1
#
_entry.id   AF-A0A2U1QKE2-F1
#
_cell.length_a   1.000
_cell.length_b   1.000
_cell.length_c   1.000
_cell.angle_alpha   90.00
_cell.angle_beta   90.00
_cell.angle_gamma   90.00
#
_symmetry.space_group_name_H-M   'P 1'
#
loop_
_entity.id
_entity.type
_entity.pdbx_description
1 polymer ?
#
loop_
_entity_poly.entity_id
_entity_poly.type
_entity_poly.pdbx_seq_one_letter_code
_entity_poly.pdbx_strand_id
1 'polypeptide(L)'
;MGSWNSMEMEHSTIFDYNGCCIPLSSDIPSFSIIRKYGLIQMIPVAANDVAISIHAVLLTAFTLFQIAIYDRGSQKVSKISNSIVSAAWLSAIVCVFIAIPNHSWLWLVSCFSTIQVVMTVIKYIPQVVMNFRRKSTTGFSIGYILLDLLGGSSNYAQMTVQSIDQHSWVNFHGNIGKTLLLTMIPVAANDVAISIHAVLLTAFTLFQIAIYDRGSQKVSKISNSIVSAAWLSAIVCVFIAIPNHSWLWLVSCFSTIQVVMTVIKYIPQVVMNFRRKSTTGFSIGYILLDLLGGSSNYAQMTVQSIDQHSWVNFHGNIGKTLLLTVSTFFDLVFISQHYVLYPVKKTIKSPSLDLVTQESLVTYSDDV
;
A
#
# COMPACT_ATOMS: atom_id res chain seq x y z
N MET A 1 51.75 28.42 -41.99
CA MET A 1 52.27 27.71 -40.79
C MET A 1 51.33 28.11 -39.65
N GLY A 2 50.32 27.32 -39.28
CA GLY A 2 50.39 26.09 -38.46
C GLY A 2 50.92 26.46 -37.07
N SER A 3 50.26 26.28 -35.92
CA SER A 3 49.44 25.17 -35.42
C SER A 3 48.76 25.56 -34.08
N TRP A 4 47.71 24.82 -33.73
CA TRP A 4 46.96 24.77 -32.47
C TRP A 4 47.78 24.31 -31.23
N ASN A 5 47.30 24.71 -30.04
CA ASN A 5 47.19 23.98 -28.74
C ASN A 5 47.20 25.02 -27.58
N SER A 6 46.43 24.98 -26.49
CA SER A 6 45.58 23.97 -25.86
C SER A 6 44.71 24.66 -24.79
N MET A 7 43.46 24.20 -24.61
CA MET A 7 42.57 24.56 -23.49
C MET A 7 43.19 24.14 -22.14
N GLU A 8 43.32 25.08 -21.19
CA GLU A 8 43.51 24.77 -19.78
C GLU A 8 42.16 24.39 -19.15
N MET A 9 42.07 23.16 -18.63
CA MET A 9 40.99 22.72 -17.73
C MET A 9 41.42 23.01 -16.29
N GLU A 10 40.68 23.86 -15.58
CA GLU A 10 40.81 24.02 -14.13
C GLU A 10 40.33 22.74 -13.42
N HIS A 11 41.24 22.02 -12.77
CA HIS A 11 40.93 20.91 -11.87
C HIS A 11 40.49 21.46 -10.50
N SER A 12 39.23 21.24 -10.13
CA SER A 12 38.68 21.58 -8.81
C SER A 12 38.86 20.42 -7.81
N THR A 13 39.57 20.67 -6.71
CA THR A 13 39.85 19.72 -5.62
C THR A 13 38.85 19.94 -4.46
N ILE A 14 38.25 18.87 -3.92
CA ILE A 14 37.38 18.93 -2.72
C ILE A 14 38.10 18.27 -1.52
N PHE A 15 38.05 18.92 -0.35
CA PHE A 15 38.56 18.41 0.93
C PHE A 15 37.43 17.77 1.75
N ASP A 16 37.72 16.64 2.42
CA ASP A 16 36.85 16.00 3.42
C ASP A 16 37.23 16.47 4.86
N TYR A 17 36.32 16.29 5.84
CA TYR A 17 36.38 16.80 7.23
C TYR A 17 37.59 16.35 8.07
N ASN A 18 38.44 15.47 7.52
CA ASN A 18 39.71 15.01 8.11
C ASN A 18 40.96 15.39 7.29
N GLY A 19 40.85 16.30 6.31
CA GLY A 19 42.00 16.90 5.62
C GLY A 19 42.79 15.99 4.67
N CYS A 20 42.21 14.90 4.17
CA CYS A 20 42.89 14.00 3.22
C CYS A 20 42.52 14.32 1.76
N CYS A 21 43.53 14.57 0.91
CA CYS A 21 43.36 14.85 -0.53
C CYS A 21 43.04 13.56 -1.31
N ILE A 22 41.99 13.55 -2.13
CA ILE A 22 41.68 12.46 -3.06
C ILE A 22 41.82 12.97 -4.50
N PRO A 23 42.72 12.43 -5.33
CA PRO A 23 42.78 12.76 -6.75
C PRO A 23 41.64 12.07 -7.51
N LEU A 24 40.93 12.82 -8.36
CA LEU A 24 40.04 12.24 -9.36
C LEU A 24 40.87 11.54 -10.44
N SER A 25 40.89 10.20 -10.44
CA SER A 25 41.23 9.44 -11.64
C SER A 25 39.94 8.96 -12.30
N SER A 26 39.82 9.28 -13.59
CA SER A 26 38.84 8.71 -14.50
C SER A 26 39.27 7.28 -14.83
N ASP A 27 38.54 6.28 -14.34
CA ASP A 27 38.27 4.98 -14.98
C ASP A 27 37.64 3.98 -13.97
N ILE A 28 36.29 3.94 -13.97
CA ILE A 28 35.28 2.88 -13.68
C ILE A 28 35.63 1.66 -12.76
N PRO A 29 34.72 1.10 -11.91
CA PRO A 29 33.29 1.37 -11.72
C PRO A 29 32.83 1.65 -10.27
N SER A 30 31.61 2.17 -10.20
CA SER A 30 30.66 2.37 -9.09
C SER A 30 30.59 1.31 -7.97
N PHE A 31 31.20 0.13 -8.14
CA PHE A 31 31.19 -0.98 -7.20
C PHE A 31 32.05 -0.73 -5.94
N SER A 32 33.17 0.00 -6.09
CA SER A 32 34.09 0.31 -4.97
C SER A 32 33.49 1.32 -3.97
N ILE A 33 32.69 2.26 -4.47
CA ILE A 33 32.09 3.34 -3.66
C ILE A 33 30.93 2.81 -2.79
N ILE A 34 30.13 1.88 -3.31
CA ILE A 34 29.07 1.19 -2.54
C ILE A 34 29.68 0.44 -1.34
N ARG A 35 30.87 -0.15 -1.51
CA ARG A 35 31.59 -0.82 -0.43
C ARG A 35 32.06 0.15 0.65
N LYS A 36 32.52 1.35 0.28
CA LYS A 36 33.19 2.28 1.22
C LYS A 36 32.21 3.09 2.08
N TYR A 37 31.02 3.40 1.57
CA TYR A 37 29.99 4.18 2.30
C TYR A 37 28.81 3.35 2.84
N GLY A 38 28.63 2.11 2.38
CA GLY A 38 27.65 1.17 2.94
C GLY A 38 28.10 0.45 4.23
N LEU A 39 29.29 0.77 4.73
CA LEU A 39 29.93 0.11 5.89
C LEU A 39 29.75 0.87 7.22
N ILE A 40 29.08 2.04 7.21
CA ILE A 40 28.79 2.78 8.44
C ILE A 40 27.52 2.18 9.07
N GLN A 41 27.77 1.27 10.01
CA GLN A 41 26.80 0.51 10.82
C GLN A 41 25.90 -0.46 10.02
N MET A 42 26.48 -1.61 9.68
CA MET A 42 25.71 -2.85 9.60
C MET A 42 25.03 -3.08 10.95
N ILE A 43 23.78 -2.63 11.10
CA ILE A 43 22.87 -3.25 12.05
C ILE A 43 22.73 -4.69 11.53
N PRO A 44 23.12 -5.72 12.30
CA PRO A 44 22.99 -7.09 11.84
C PRO A 44 21.52 -7.30 11.47
N VAL A 45 21.29 -7.90 10.30
CA VAL A 45 19.97 -8.39 9.90
C VAL A 45 19.41 -9.12 11.10
N ALA A 46 18.37 -8.57 11.70
CA ALA A 46 17.62 -9.36 12.64
C ALA A 46 16.86 -10.34 11.75
N ALA A 47 17.21 -11.63 11.84
CA ALA A 47 16.55 -12.69 11.09
C ALA A 47 15.01 -12.65 11.26
N ASN A 48 14.53 -11.94 12.29
CA ASN A 48 13.14 -11.61 12.51
C ASN A 48 12.47 -10.87 11.33
N ASP A 49 13.09 -9.91 10.64
CA ASP A 49 12.40 -9.07 9.66
C ASP A 49 12.09 -9.86 8.37
N VAL A 50 13.05 -10.68 7.97
CA VAL A 50 12.91 -11.64 6.87
C VAL A 50 11.93 -12.75 7.26
N ALA A 51 12.06 -13.30 8.48
CA ALA A 51 11.15 -14.32 8.97
C ALA A 51 9.71 -13.79 9.07
N ILE A 52 9.49 -12.56 9.54
CA ILE A 52 8.17 -11.91 9.62
C ILE A 52 7.56 -11.77 8.23
N SER A 53 8.35 -11.39 7.23
CA SER A 53 7.87 -11.22 5.86
C SER A 53 7.51 -12.55 5.20
N ILE A 54 8.36 -13.58 5.33
CA ILE A 54 8.07 -14.94 4.85
C ILE A 54 6.85 -15.51 5.58
N HIS A 55 6.77 -15.34 6.90
CA HIS A 55 5.66 -15.81 7.71
C HIS A 55 4.36 -15.09 7.35
N ALA A 56 4.39 -13.78 7.07
CA ALA A 56 3.24 -13.02 6.61
C ALA A 56 2.72 -13.52 5.25
N VAL A 57 3.60 -13.81 4.30
CA VAL A 57 3.23 -14.39 3.00
C VAL A 57 2.63 -15.79 3.16
N LEU A 58 3.23 -16.65 4.00
CA LEU A 58 2.71 -18.00 4.27
C LEU A 58 1.36 -17.98 4.98
N LEU A 59 1.21 -17.14 6.01
CA LEU A 59 -0.06 -16.95 6.71
C LEU A 59 -1.14 -16.42 5.76
N THR A 60 -0.78 -15.51 4.85
CA THR A 60 -1.70 -15.01 3.82
C THR A 60 -2.14 -16.12 2.87
N ALA A 61 -1.20 -16.89 2.33
CA ALA A 61 -1.49 -17.99 1.43
C ALA A 61 -2.38 -19.05 2.11
N PHE A 62 -2.07 -19.40 3.35
CA PHE A 62 -2.86 -20.32 4.16
C PHE A 62 -4.27 -19.78 4.42
N THR A 63 -4.39 -18.51 4.80
CA THR A 63 -5.70 -17.88 5.08
C THR A 63 -6.56 -17.81 3.82
N LEU A 64 -5.98 -17.46 2.67
CA LEU A 64 -6.67 -17.45 1.37
C LEU A 64 -7.12 -18.85 0.96
N PHE A 65 -6.27 -19.86 1.16
CA PHE A 65 -6.60 -21.26 0.91
C PHE A 65 -7.76 -21.73 1.79
N GLN A 66 -7.73 -21.40 3.09
CA GLN A 66 -8.83 -21.68 4.01
C GLN A 66 -10.13 -21.00 3.56
N ILE A 67 -10.07 -19.74 3.12
CA ILE A 67 -11.25 -19.03 2.58
C ILE A 67 -11.80 -19.71 1.33
N ALA A 68 -10.95 -20.36 0.51
CA ALA A 68 -11.39 -21.07 -0.69
C ALA A 68 -12.10 -22.39 -0.37
N ILE A 69 -11.71 -23.08 0.72
CA ILE A 69 -12.16 -24.44 1.05
C ILE A 69 -13.29 -24.48 2.09
N TYR A 70 -13.27 -23.64 3.12
CA TYR A 70 -14.26 -23.70 4.19
C TYR A 70 -15.63 -23.13 3.76
N ASP A 71 -16.72 -23.68 4.32
CA ASP A 71 -18.08 -23.19 4.08
C ASP A 71 -18.27 -21.78 4.69
N ARG A 72 -18.69 -20.83 3.85
CA ARG A 72 -18.77 -19.39 4.14
C ARG A 72 -20.20 -18.90 4.42
N GLY A 73 -21.17 -19.82 4.51
CA GLY A 73 -22.55 -19.46 4.82
C GLY A 73 -23.16 -18.54 3.75
N SER A 74 -23.70 -17.38 4.13
CA SER A 74 -24.25 -16.37 3.19
C SER A 74 -23.23 -15.28 2.80
N GLN A 75 -21.99 -15.36 3.28
CA GLN A 75 -20.96 -14.38 2.98
C GLN A 75 -20.46 -14.59 1.55
N LYS A 76 -20.70 -13.59 0.70
CA LYS A 76 -20.25 -13.61 -0.69
C LYS A 76 -19.07 -12.66 -0.84
N VAL A 77 -17.88 -13.22 -1.06
CA VAL A 77 -16.79 -12.47 -1.71
C VAL A 77 -17.24 -12.13 -3.12
N SER A 78 -16.90 -10.94 -3.60
CA SER A 78 -17.12 -10.62 -5.02
C SER A 78 -16.49 -11.71 -5.89
N LYS A 79 -17.28 -12.36 -6.76
CA LYS A 79 -16.77 -13.37 -7.70
C LYS A 79 -15.57 -12.84 -8.50
N ILE A 80 -15.61 -11.55 -8.83
CA ILE A 80 -14.56 -10.83 -9.53
C ILE A 80 -13.28 -10.76 -8.67
N SER A 81 -13.38 -10.37 -7.40
CA SER A 81 -12.24 -10.31 -6.49
C SER A 81 -11.61 -11.69 -6.28
N ASN A 82 -12.43 -12.73 -6.10
CA ASN A 82 -11.92 -14.10 -5.96
C ASN A 82 -11.21 -14.60 -7.23
N SER A 83 -11.78 -14.30 -8.40
CA SER A 83 -11.17 -14.63 -9.70
C SER A 83 -9.82 -13.92 -9.87
N ILE A 84 -9.76 -12.62 -9.59
CA ILE A 84 -8.54 -11.81 -9.67
C ILE A 84 -7.45 -12.34 -8.74
N VAL A 85 -7.79 -12.60 -7.47
CA VAL A 85 -6.81 -13.10 -6.48
C VAL A 85 -6.28 -14.48 -6.90
N SER A 86 -7.15 -15.37 -7.36
CA SER A 86 -6.74 -16.71 -7.80
C SER A 86 -5.87 -16.66 -9.05
N ALA A 87 -6.23 -15.84 -10.03
CA ALA A 87 -5.47 -15.67 -11.26
C ALA A 87 -4.08 -15.06 -10.99
N ALA A 88 -3.99 -14.08 -10.09
CA ALA A 88 -2.73 -13.45 -9.73
C ALA A 88 -1.76 -14.42 -9.03
N TRP A 89 -2.24 -15.23 -8.07
CA TRP A 89 -1.41 -16.23 -7.42
C TRP A 89 -1.01 -17.37 -8.35
N LEU A 90 -1.93 -17.84 -9.20
CA LEU A 90 -1.59 -18.84 -10.21
C LEU A 90 -0.51 -18.31 -11.16
N SER A 91 -0.65 -17.06 -11.62
CA SER A 91 0.36 -16.39 -12.44
C SER A 91 1.70 -16.29 -11.71
N ALA A 92 1.70 -15.85 -10.44
CA ALA A 92 2.92 -15.77 -9.63
C ALA A 92 3.62 -17.13 -9.49
N ILE A 93 2.86 -18.20 -9.21
CA ILE A 93 3.38 -19.57 -9.11
C ILE A 93 4.03 -20.01 -10.43
N VAL A 94 3.33 -19.82 -11.55
CA VAL A 94 3.86 -20.13 -12.89
C VAL A 94 5.14 -19.35 -13.16
N CYS A 95 5.18 -18.06 -12.81
CA CYS A 95 6.37 -17.24 -12.98
C CYS A 95 7.55 -17.76 -12.15
N VAL A 96 7.34 -18.17 -10.89
CA VAL A 96 8.40 -18.74 -10.06
C VAL A 96 8.97 -20.02 -10.69
N PHE A 97 8.10 -20.93 -11.16
CA PHE A 97 8.55 -22.19 -11.78
C PHE A 97 9.28 -21.99 -13.10
N ILE A 98 8.96 -20.95 -13.87
CA ILE A 98 9.70 -20.60 -15.10
C ILE A 98 11.03 -19.90 -14.76
N ALA A 99 11.06 -19.06 -13.73
CA ALA A 99 12.22 -18.25 -13.40
C ALA A 99 13.36 -19.06 -12.77
N ILE A 100 13.04 -20.06 -11.93
CA ILE A 100 14.04 -20.86 -11.20
C ILE A 100 15.01 -21.60 -12.16
N PRO A 101 14.55 -22.36 -13.17
CA PRO A 101 15.45 -23.07 -14.08
C PRO A 101 16.25 -22.13 -14.98
N ASN A 102 15.68 -20.96 -15.31
CA ASN A 102 16.24 -20.01 -16.27
C ASN A 102 17.07 -18.90 -15.59
N HIS A 103 17.27 -18.94 -14.26
CA HIS A 103 17.92 -17.88 -13.47
C HIS A 103 17.45 -16.45 -13.79
N SER A 104 16.18 -16.30 -14.19
CA SER A 104 15.62 -15.04 -14.72
C SER A 104 15.03 -14.18 -13.60
N TRP A 105 15.84 -13.81 -12.61
CA TRP A 105 15.41 -13.09 -11.41
C TRP A 105 14.76 -11.74 -11.72
N LEU A 106 15.33 -10.97 -12.66
CA LEU A 106 14.80 -9.66 -13.05
C LEU A 106 13.38 -9.75 -13.63
N TRP A 107 13.10 -10.80 -14.41
CA TRP A 107 11.76 -11.05 -14.95
C TRP A 107 10.78 -11.36 -13.82
N LEU A 108 11.17 -12.20 -12.87
CA LEU A 108 10.34 -12.53 -11.72
C LEU A 108 10.03 -11.30 -10.83
N VAL A 109 11.02 -10.42 -10.62
CA VAL A 109 10.84 -9.11 -9.97
C VAL A 109 9.82 -8.26 -10.72
N SER A 110 9.89 -8.21 -12.06
CA SER A 110 8.94 -7.48 -12.89
C SER A 110 7.52 -8.03 -12.78
N CYS A 111 7.35 -9.36 -12.74
CA CYS A 111 6.05 -9.99 -12.52
C CYS A 111 5.45 -9.59 -11.18
N PHE A 112 6.19 -9.73 -10.08
CA PHE A 112 5.70 -9.36 -8.75
C PHE A 112 5.40 -7.86 -8.63
N SER A 113 6.24 -7.01 -9.20
CA SER A 113 6.01 -5.56 -9.26
C SER A 113 4.74 -5.23 -10.02
N THR A 114 4.49 -5.90 -11.16
CA THR A 114 3.27 -5.72 -11.95
C THR A 114 2.03 -6.13 -11.18
N ILE A 115 2.07 -7.28 -10.49
CA ILE A 115 0.96 -7.73 -9.63
C ILE A 115 0.70 -6.68 -8.53
N GLN A 116 1.74 -6.22 -7.83
CA GLN A 116 1.62 -5.18 -6.79
C GLN A 116 0.92 -3.91 -7.32
N VAL A 117 1.38 -3.39 -8.47
CA VAL A 117 0.82 -2.16 -9.07
C VAL A 117 -0.64 -2.36 -9.47
N VAL A 118 -0.95 -3.45 -10.18
CA VAL A 118 -2.31 -3.78 -10.60
C VAL A 118 -3.24 -3.87 -9.39
N MET A 119 -2.84 -4.59 -8.35
CA MET A 119 -3.64 -4.74 -7.13
C MET A 119 -3.90 -3.41 -6.43
N THR A 120 -2.86 -2.56 -6.33
CA THR A 120 -2.97 -1.21 -5.76
C THR A 120 -4.01 -0.36 -6.51
N VAL A 121 -4.07 -0.47 -7.84
CA VAL A 121 -5.03 0.28 -8.66
C VAL A 121 -6.46 -0.22 -8.44
N ILE A 122 -6.67 -1.53 -8.44
CA ILE A 122 -8.03 -2.10 -8.42
C ILE A 122 -8.62 -2.24 -7.01
N LYS A 123 -7.82 -2.22 -5.94
CA LYS A 123 -8.27 -2.55 -4.58
C LYS A 123 -9.43 -1.69 -4.08
N TYR A 124 -9.54 -0.45 -4.53
CA TYR A 124 -10.59 0.50 -4.15
C TYR A 124 -11.96 0.20 -4.78
N ILE A 125 -11.99 -0.47 -5.94
CA ILE A 125 -13.21 -0.72 -6.73
C ILE A 125 -14.27 -1.52 -5.95
N PRO A 126 -13.94 -2.62 -5.24
CA PRO A 126 -14.91 -3.39 -4.47
C PRO A 126 -15.75 -2.55 -3.49
N GLN A 127 -15.13 -1.61 -2.76
CA GLN A 127 -15.85 -0.75 -1.81
C GLN A 127 -16.77 0.22 -2.54
N VAL A 128 -16.25 0.87 -3.60
CA VAL A 128 -17.02 1.80 -4.43
C VAL A 128 -18.27 1.14 -5.03
N VAL A 129 -18.10 -0.06 -5.60
CA VAL A 129 -19.20 -0.84 -6.18
C VAL A 129 -20.18 -1.30 -5.10
N MET A 130 -19.70 -1.71 -3.93
CA MET A 130 -20.56 -2.10 -2.80
C MET A 130 -21.45 -0.95 -2.33
N ASN A 131 -20.86 0.24 -2.14
CA ASN A 131 -21.60 1.45 -1.78
C ASN A 131 -22.67 1.78 -2.84
N PHE A 132 -22.30 1.72 -4.12
CA PHE A 132 -23.23 1.99 -5.22
C PHE A 132 -24.40 1.00 -5.26
N ARG A 133 -24.14 -0.31 -5.05
CA ARG A 133 -25.17 -1.36 -5.05
C ARG A 133 -26.10 -1.28 -3.85
N ARG A 134 -25.56 -0.94 -2.67
CA ARG A 134 -26.34 -0.84 -1.43
C ARG A 134 -27.06 0.49 -1.28
N LYS A 135 -26.65 1.53 -2.03
CA LYS A 135 -27.06 2.93 -1.82
C LYS A 135 -26.92 3.37 -0.35
N SER A 136 -25.96 2.77 0.35
CA SER A 136 -25.69 2.97 1.76
C SER A 136 -24.22 2.72 2.04
N THR A 137 -23.65 3.58 2.88
CA THR A 137 -22.29 3.48 3.42
C THR A 137 -22.31 3.03 4.88
N THR A 138 -23.47 2.57 5.37
CA THR A 138 -23.61 2.03 6.72
C THR A 138 -22.68 0.83 6.90
N GLY A 139 -21.76 0.98 7.86
CA GLY A 139 -20.74 0.00 8.22
C GLY A 139 -19.35 0.22 7.65
N PHE A 140 -19.17 1.28 6.86
CA PHE A 140 -17.86 1.75 6.42
C PHE A 140 -17.50 3.03 7.18
N SER A 141 -16.37 2.99 7.89
CA SER A 141 -15.97 4.03 8.82
C SER A 141 -15.56 5.31 8.10
N ILE A 142 -16.25 6.41 8.41
CA ILE A 142 -15.90 7.74 7.88
C ILE A 142 -14.50 8.16 8.33
N GLY A 143 -14.09 7.82 9.56
CA GLY A 143 -12.74 8.13 10.05
C GLY A 143 -11.64 7.38 9.30
N TYR A 144 -11.91 6.12 8.90
CA TYR A 144 -10.99 5.33 8.09
C TYR A 144 -10.66 6.04 6.78
N ILE A 145 -11.70 6.44 6.03
CA ILE A 145 -11.52 7.04 4.71
C ILE A 145 -10.97 8.46 4.76
N LEU A 146 -11.26 9.24 5.82
CA LEU A 146 -10.69 10.58 6.00
C LEU A 146 -9.18 10.53 6.24
N LEU A 147 -8.73 9.58 7.08
CA LEU A 147 -7.32 9.34 7.34
C LEU A 147 -6.62 8.78 6.09
N ASP A 148 -7.28 7.89 5.33
CA ASP A 148 -6.76 7.37 4.06
C ASP A 148 -6.60 8.47 3.01
N LEU A 149 -7.59 9.37 2.86
CA LEU A 149 -7.51 10.51 1.95
C LEU A 149 -6.35 11.45 2.34
N LEU A 150 -6.20 11.78 3.62
CA LEU A 150 -5.12 12.67 4.09
C LEU A 150 -3.74 12.05 3.86
N GLY A 151 -3.58 10.76 4.16
CA GLY A 151 -2.33 10.03 3.91
C GLY A 151 -2.02 9.95 2.41
N GLY A 152 -3.02 9.62 1.58
CA GLY A 152 -2.89 9.59 0.13
C GLY A 152 -2.59 10.97 -0.49
N SER A 153 -3.20 12.03 0.04
CA SER A 153 -2.93 13.40 -0.41
C SER A 153 -1.51 13.84 -0.04
N SER A 154 -1.02 13.43 1.13
CA SER A 154 0.36 13.68 1.55
C SER A 154 1.35 12.90 0.67
N ASN A 155 1.04 11.65 0.32
CA ASN A 155 1.84 10.88 -0.64
C ASN A 155 1.86 11.56 -2.02
N TYR A 156 0.70 11.98 -2.53
CA TYR A 156 0.62 12.71 -3.80
C TYR A 156 1.43 14.01 -3.76
N ALA A 157 1.32 14.80 -2.69
CA ALA A 157 2.10 16.02 -2.52
C ALA A 157 3.61 15.73 -2.47
N GLN A 158 4.02 14.68 -1.76
CA GLN A 158 5.41 14.20 -1.73
C GLN A 158 5.91 13.89 -3.16
N MET A 159 5.16 13.06 -3.90
CA MET A 159 5.54 12.65 -5.26
C MET A 159 5.58 13.85 -6.21
N THR A 160 4.66 14.81 -6.05
CA THR A 160 4.62 16.04 -6.84
C THR A 160 5.86 16.91 -6.56
N VAL A 161 6.20 17.16 -5.31
CA VAL A 161 7.39 17.95 -4.95
C VAL A 161 8.67 17.28 -5.45
N GLN A 162 8.79 15.96 -5.30
CA GLN A 162 9.92 15.20 -5.85
C GLN A 162 9.99 15.27 -7.38
N SER A 163 8.85 15.32 -8.07
CA SER A 163 8.81 15.43 -9.54
C SER A 163 9.23 16.81 -10.06
N ILE A 164 8.97 17.87 -9.29
CA ILE A 164 9.30 19.26 -9.65
C ILE A 164 10.76 19.57 -9.31
N ASP A 165 11.24 19.17 -8.13
CA ASP A 165 12.59 19.48 -7.65
C ASP A 165 13.54 18.28 -7.78
N GLN A 166 13.72 17.82 -9.02
CA GLN A 166 14.70 16.79 -9.33
C GLN A 166 16.14 17.30 -9.17
N HIS A 167 16.35 18.61 -9.30
CA HIS A 167 17.67 19.25 -9.27
C HIS A 167 18.28 19.27 -7.86
N SER A 168 17.51 19.53 -6.80
CA SER A 168 18.04 19.42 -5.43
C SER A 168 18.39 17.98 -5.06
N TRP A 169 17.65 16.99 -5.59
CA TRP A 169 18.00 15.58 -5.45
C TRP A 169 19.35 15.24 -6.08
N VAL A 170 19.61 15.78 -7.28
CA VAL A 170 20.90 15.65 -7.97
C VAL A 170 22.01 16.35 -7.22
N ASN A 171 21.77 17.57 -6.73
CA ASN A 171 22.78 18.33 -6.00
C ASN A 171 23.14 17.67 -4.66
N PHE A 172 22.17 17.06 -3.98
CA PHE A 172 22.40 16.34 -2.73
C PHE A 172 23.16 15.01 -2.93
N HIS A 173 22.87 14.28 -4.01
CA HIS A 173 23.51 12.98 -4.30
C HIS A 173 24.67 13.06 -5.30
N GLY A 174 25.03 14.24 -5.80
CA GLY A 174 26.11 14.45 -6.78
C GLY A 174 25.90 13.68 -8.10
N ASN A 175 26.99 13.15 -8.67
CA ASN A 175 26.95 12.37 -9.92
C ASN A 175 26.08 11.10 -9.82
N ILE A 176 25.96 10.52 -8.61
CA ILE A 176 25.04 9.41 -8.31
C ILE A 176 23.59 9.87 -8.49
N GLY A 177 23.27 11.11 -8.11
CA GLY A 177 21.97 11.73 -8.31
C GLY A 177 21.57 11.88 -9.77
N LYS A 178 22.51 12.21 -10.68
CA LYS A 178 22.22 12.29 -12.13
C LYS A 178 21.87 10.93 -12.73
N THR A 179 22.61 9.88 -12.36
CA THR A 179 22.33 8.51 -12.82
C THR A 179 21.02 7.98 -12.23
N LEU A 180 20.75 8.25 -10.95
CA LEU A 180 19.49 7.91 -10.30
C LEU A 180 18.30 8.63 -10.95
N LEU A 181 18.43 9.92 -11.30
CA LEU A 181 17.36 10.71 -11.91
C LEU A 181 16.88 10.07 -13.22
N LEU A 182 17.76 9.61 -14.10
CA LEU A 182 17.39 8.94 -15.35
C LEU A 182 16.59 7.65 -15.12
N THR A 183 16.93 6.87 -14.09
CA THR A 183 16.17 5.67 -13.70
C THR A 183 14.89 5.99 -12.91
N MET A 184 14.85 7.14 -12.22
CA MET A 184 13.72 7.57 -11.39
C MET A 184 12.60 8.21 -12.20
N ILE A 185 12.84 8.85 -13.35
CA ILE A 185 11.79 9.55 -14.10
C ILE A 185 10.59 8.64 -14.45
N PRO A 186 10.77 7.44 -15.04
CA PRO A 186 9.64 6.56 -15.35
C PRO A 186 8.94 6.04 -14.09
N VAL A 187 9.70 5.78 -13.03
CA VAL A 187 9.19 5.27 -11.74
C VAL A 187 8.38 6.35 -11.02
N ALA A 188 8.89 7.58 -10.99
CA ALA A 188 8.23 8.74 -10.39
C ALA A 188 6.92 9.07 -11.10
N ALA A 189 6.85 8.98 -12.44
CA ALA A 189 5.61 9.18 -13.17
C ALA A 189 4.54 8.14 -12.79
N ASN A 190 4.94 6.86 -12.63
CA ASN A 190 4.04 5.81 -12.18
C ASN A 190 3.58 6.01 -10.73
N ASP A 191 4.49 6.38 -9.83
CA ASP A 191 4.17 6.61 -8.42
C ASP A 191 3.26 7.84 -8.24
N VAL A 192 3.48 8.91 -9.02
CA VAL A 192 2.57 10.06 -9.10
C VAL A 192 1.19 9.60 -9.59
N ALA A 193 1.11 8.85 -10.69
CA ALA A 193 -0.18 8.39 -11.24
C ALA A 193 -0.96 7.51 -10.25
N ILE A 194 -0.28 6.59 -9.56
CA ILE A 194 -0.87 5.72 -8.54
C ILE A 194 -1.39 6.56 -7.37
N SER A 195 -0.63 7.56 -6.92
CA SER A 195 -1.04 8.45 -5.83
C SER A 195 -2.27 9.29 -6.20
N ILE A 196 -2.33 9.82 -7.42
CA ILE A 196 -3.51 10.53 -7.96
C ILE A 196 -4.72 9.61 -7.96
N HIS A 197 -4.57 8.40 -8.52
CA HIS A 197 -5.66 7.42 -8.59
C HIS A 197 -6.21 7.07 -7.19
N ALA A 198 -5.33 6.86 -6.21
CA ALA A 198 -5.71 6.60 -4.83
C ALA A 198 -6.48 7.78 -4.21
N VAL A 199 -6.01 9.01 -4.40
CA VAL A 199 -6.70 10.23 -3.91
C VAL A 199 -8.07 10.39 -4.58
N LEU A 200 -8.17 10.18 -5.89
CA LEU A 200 -9.43 10.29 -6.61
C LEU A 200 -10.46 9.25 -6.16
N LEU A 201 -10.08 7.99 -5.99
CA LEU A 201 -11.03 6.96 -5.56
C LEU A 201 -11.42 7.09 -4.08
N THR A 202 -10.52 7.57 -3.22
CA THR A 202 -10.86 7.88 -1.82
C THR A 202 -11.78 9.10 -1.72
N ALA A 203 -11.54 10.15 -2.51
CA ALA A 203 -12.43 11.30 -2.64
C ALA A 203 -13.81 10.91 -3.21
N PHE A 204 -13.85 10.04 -4.23
CA PHE A 204 -15.10 9.50 -4.75
C PHE A 204 -15.87 8.69 -3.71
N THR A 205 -15.16 7.93 -2.87
CA THR A 205 -15.78 7.20 -1.77
C THR A 205 -16.33 8.14 -0.68
N LEU A 206 -15.63 9.24 -0.38
CA LEU A 206 -16.15 10.30 0.49
C LEU A 206 -17.39 10.97 -0.10
N PHE A 207 -17.42 11.20 -1.40
CA PHE A 207 -18.62 11.66 -2.11
C PHE A 207 -19.78 10.68 -1.92
N GLN A 208 -19.56 9.37 -2.07
CA GLN A 208 -20.58 8.34 -1.79
C GLN A 208 -21.08 8.40 -0.33
N ILE A 209 -20.21 8.67 0.64
CA ILE A 209 -20.59 8.84 2.06
C ILE A 209 -21.44 10.10 2.27
N ALA A 210 -21.23 11.15 1.47
CA ALA A 210 -22.02 12.37 1.56
C ALA A 210 -23.44 12.22 0.99
N ILE A 211 -23.61 11.41 -0.07
CA ILE A 211 -24.89 11.26 -0.78
C ILE A 211 -25.74 10.05 -0.35
N TYR A 212 -25.12 8.98 0.14
CA TYR A 212 -25.82 7.75 0.52
C TYR A 212 -26.11 7.69 2.01
N ASP A 213 -27.08 6.85 2.39
CA ASP A 213 -27.39 6.64 3.80
C ASP A 213 -26.17 6.12 4.56
N ARG A 214 -25.74 6.87 5.57
CA ARG A 214 -24.64 6.53 6.47
C ARG A 214 -25.14 6.09 7.86
N GLY A 215 -26.46 6.01 8.05
CA GLY A 215 -27.11 5.73 9.32
C GLY A 215 -26.76 6.80 10.38
N SER A 216 -26.64 6.37 11.63
CA SER A 216 -26.29 7.23 12.77
C SER A 216 -24.78 7.48 12.94
N GLN A 217 -23.96 7.14 11.93
CA GLN A 217 -22.51 7.26 12.02
C GLN A 217 -22.08 8.73 12.10
N LYS A 218 -21.20 9.02 13.05
CA LYS A 218 -20.51 10.30 13.20
C LYS A 218 -19.01 10.07 13.19
N VAL A 219 -18.26 11.06 12.72
CA VAL A 219 -16.79 11.03 12.83
C VAL A 219 -16.40 11.21 14.29
N SER A 220 -15.44 10.42 14.78
CA SER A 220 -14.98 10.55 16.16
C SER A 220 -14.23 11.88 16.35
N LYS A 221 -14.36 12.50 17.53
CA LYS A 221 -13.65 13.73 17.87
C LYS A 221 -12.13 13.56 17.73
N ILE A 222 -11.62 12.39 18.10
CA ILE A 222 -10.20 12.02 17.96
C ILE A 222 -9.78 12.01 16.49
N SER A 223 -10.55 11.34 15.62
CA SER A 223 -10.25 11.30 14.18
C SER A 223 -10.28 12.70 13.56
N ASN A 224 -11.26 13.53 13.91
CA ASN A 224 -11.31 14.92 13.46
C ASN A 224 -10.10 15.72 13.95
N SER A 225 -9.73 15.58 15.23
CA SER A 225 -8.56 16.28 15.79
C SER A 225 -7.26 15.89 15.09
N ILE A 226 -7.07 14.59 14.79
CA ILE A 226 -5.89 14.10 14.08
C ILE A 226 -5.86 14.65 12.65
N VAL A 227 -6.98 14.57 11.92
CA VAL A 227 -7.09 15.07 10.54
C VAL A 227 -6.81 16.57 10.49
N SER A 228 -7.39 17.36 11.40
CA SER A 228 -7.15 18.79 11.47
C SER A 228 -5.70 19.13 11.81
N ALA A 229 -5.10 18.44 12.79
CA ALA A 229 -3.71 18.67 13.18
C ALA A 229 -2.74 18.34 12.04
N ALA A 230 -2.97 17.25 11.31
CA ALA A 230 -2.13 16.84 10.20
C ALA A 230 -2.26 17.76 8.98
N TRP A 231 -3.47 18.21 8.63
CA TRP A 231 -3.65 19.23 7.60
C TRP A 231 -2.97 20.55 7.98
N LEU A 232 -3.11 20.98 9.23
CA LEU A 232 -2.43 22.18 9.74
C LEU A 232 -0.90 22.02 9.65
N SER A 233 -0.36 20.87 10.08
CA SER A 233 1.07 20.57 9.96
C SER A 233 1.55 20.60 8.51
N ALA A 234 0.81 19.98 7.59
CA ALA A 234 1.14 20.00 6.16
C ALA A 234 1.21 21.44 5.61
N ILE A 235 0.20 22.26 5.94
CA ILE A 235 0.14 23.67 5.54
C ILE A 235 1.32 24.46 6.10
N VAL A 236 1.61 24.31 7.39
CA VAL A 236 2.76 24.98 8.05
C VAL A 236 4.08 24.56 7.39
N CYS A 237 4.29 23.28 7.12
CA CYS A 237 5.48 22.78 6.42
C CYS A 237 5.62 23.43 5.04
N VAL A 238 4.54 23.56 4.27
CA VAL A 238 4.57 24.23 2.95
C VAL A 238 4.99 25.70 3.09
N PHE A 239 4.39 26.45 4.03
CA PHE A 239 4.72 27.86 4.25
C PHE A 239 6.15 28.10 4.75
N ILE A 240 6.73 27.15 5.49
CA ILE A 240 8.14 27.20 5.89
C ILE A 240 9.05 26.83 4.72
N ALA A 241 8.69 25.83 3.92
CA ALA A 241 9.55 25.30 2.87
C ALA A 241 9.70 26.26 1.68
N ILE A 242 8.63 26.95 1.26
CA ILE A 242 8.62 27.85 0.11
C ILE A 242 9.69 28.97 0.22
N PRO A 243 9.70 29.81 1.26
CA PRO A 243 10.67 30.91 1.36
C PRO A 243 12.11 30.42 1.62
N ASN A 244 12.28 29.26 2.25
CA ASN A 244 13.59 28.71 2.58
C ASN A 244 14.15 27.78 1.48
N HIS A 245 13.39 27.52 0.42
CA HIS A 245 13.73 26.53 -0.63
C HIS A 245 14.06 25.12 -0.09
N SER A 246 13.46 24.74 1.05
CA SER A 246 13.74 23.48 1.76
C SER A 246 12.89 22.31 1.25
N TRP A 247 12.97 22.01 -0.05
CA TRP A 247 12.10 21.01 -0.71
C TRP A 247 12.31 19.58 -0.20
N LEU A 248 13.55 19.16 0.04
CA LEU A 248 13.84 17.83 0.57
C LEU A 248 13.26 17.64 1.98
N TRP A 249 13.30 18.68 2.81
CA TRP A 249 12.67 18.68 4.12
C TRP A 249 11.14 18.59 3.99
N LEU A 250 10.53 19.33 3.06
CA LEU A 250 9.10 19.26 2.78
C LEU A 250 8.64 17.85 2.35
N VAL A 251 9.42 17.19 1.49
CA VAL A 251 9.22 15.80 1.09
C VAL A 251 9.24 14.87 2.30
N SER A 252 10.20 15.05 3.21
CA SER A 252 10.29 14.28 4.46
C SER A 252 9.08 14.50 5.37
N CYS A 253 8.60 15.74 5.48
CA CYS A 253 7.38 16.07 6.23
C CYS A 253 6.15 15.34 5.67
N PHE A 254 5.93 15.41 4.35
CA PHE A 254 4.81 14.71 3.72
C PHE A 254 4.91 13.19 3.84
N SER A 255 6.11 12.62 3.68
CA SER A 255 6.35 11.20 3.88
C SER A 255 6.01 10.77 5.32
N THR A 256 6.41 11.58 6.30
CA THR A 256 6.09 11.34 7.71
C THR A 256 4.58 11.35 7.96
N ILE A 257 3.87 12.36 7.45
CA ILE A 257 2.40 12.43 7.57
C ILE A 257 1.75 11.21 6.93
N GLN A 258 2.14 10.84 5.71
CA GLN A 258 1.64 9.66 5.02
C GLN A 258 1.82 8.38 5.86
N VAL A 259 3.03 8.17 6.39
CA VAL A 259 3.34 6.97 7.18
C VAL A 259 2.47 6.90 8.43
N VAL A 260 2.40 8.01 9.19
CA VAL A 260 1.59 8.10 10.41
C VAL A 260 0.12 7.84 10.09
N MET A 261 -0.43 8.47 9.05
CA MET A 261 -1.81 8.26 8.63
C MET A 261 -2.08 6.80 8.25
N THR A 262 -1.15 6.15 7.55
CA THR A 262 -1.28 4.75 7.15
C THR A 262 -1.32 3.82 8.37
N VAL A 263 -0.54 4.10 9.41
CA VAL A 263 -0.55 3.29 10.64
C VAL A 263 -1.89 3.42 11.39
N ILE A 264 -2.43 4.63 11.48
CA ILE A 264 -3.61 4.90 12.33
C ILE A 264 -4.95 4.68 11.62
N LYS A 265 -5.01 4.77 10.28
CA LYS A 265 -6.27 4.75 9.52
C LYS A 265 -7.12 3.51 9.74
N TYR A 266 -6.49 2.38 10.07
CA TYR A 266 -7.16 1.10 10.26
C TYR A 266 -7.99 1.06 11.56
N ILE A 267 -7.57 1.79 12.60
CA ILE A 267 -8.15 1.74 13.95
C ILE A 267 -9.66 2.04 13.96
N PRO A 268 -10.17 3.14 13.34
CA PRO A 268 -11.60 3.43 13.32
C PRO A 268 -12.46 2.29 12.76
N GLN A 269 -11.99 1.58 11.72
CA GLN A 269 -12.74 0.48 11.12
C GLN A 269 -12.71 -0.77 12.01
N VAL A 270 -11.55 -1.12 12.57
CA VAL A 270 -11.42 -2.26 13.50
C VAL A 270 -12.36 -2.08 14.69
N VAL A 271 -12.37 -0.89 15.29
CA VAL A 271 -13.24 -0.56 16.44
C VAL A 271 -14.71 -0.57 16.03
N MET A 272 -15.06 -0.05 14.87
CA MET A 272 -16.44 -0.08 14.37
C MET A 272 -16.96 -1.50 14.17
N ASN A 273 -16.16 -2.36 13.53
CA ASN A 273 -16.50 -3.77 13.35
C ASN A 273 -16.67 -4.46 14.70
N PHE A 274 -15.77 -4.18 15.66
CA PHE A 274 -15.86 -4.74 17.02
C PHE A 274 -17.10 -4.29 17.78
N ARG A 275 -17.51 -3.01 17.67
CA ARG A 275 -18.70 -2.47 18.34
C ARG A 275 -19.99 -3.00 17.72
N ARG A 276 -20.04 -3.11 16.39
CA ARG A 276 -21.22 -3.62 15.66
C ARG A 276 -21.34 -5.14 15.67
N LYS A 277 -20.26 -5.85 16.04
CA LYS A 277 -20.13 -7.32 15.89
C LYS A 277 -20.50 -7.78 14.48
N SER A 278 -20.16 -6.96 13.49
CA SER A 278 -20.51 -7.15 12.09
C SER A 278 -19.58 -6.36 11.19
N THR A 279 -19.20 -6.97 10.08
CA THR A 279 -18.43 -6.36 8.99
C THR A 279 -19.32 -5.97 7.80
N THR A 280 -20.65 -6.06 7.94
CA THR A 280 -21.60 -5.68 6.89
C THR A 280 -21.41 -4.22 6.50
N GLY A 281 -21.12 -4.00 5.21
CA GLY A 281 -20.87 -2.70 4.60
C GLY A 281 -19.41 -2.32 4.43
N PHE A 282 -18.50 -3.17 4.91
CA PHE A 282 -17.08 -3.07 4.65
C PHE A 282 -16.66 -4.18 3.68
N SER A 283 -16.07 -3.80 2.55
CA SER A 283 -15.72 -4.72 1.49
C SER A 283 -14.49 -5.54 1.85
N ILE A 284 -14.70 -6.83 2.13
CA ILE A 284 -13.57 -7.74 2.34
C ILE A 284 -12.71 -7.89 1.07
N GLY A 285 -13.28 -7.69 -0.13
CA GLY A 285 -12.54 -7.70 -1.38
C GLY A 285 -11.51 -6.57 -1.49
N TYR A 286 -11.76 -5.42 -0.85
CA TYR A 286 -10.78 -4.33 -0.77
C TYR A 286 -9.54 -4.81 0.02
N ILE A 287 -9.75 -5.46 1.16
CA ILE A 287 -8.69 -5.99 2.03
C ILE A 287 -7.92 -7.14 1.36
N LEU A 288 -8.60 -8.08 0.70
CA LEU A 288 -7.93 -9.20 0.05
C LEU A 288 -7.02 -8.76 -1.10
N LEU A 289 -7.42 -7.73 -1.85
CA LEU A 289 -6.60 -7.16 -2.92
C LEU A 289 -5.42 -6.37 -2.36
N ASP A 290 -5.60 -5.65 -1.24
CA ASP A 290 -4.49 -4.95 -0.58
C ASP A 290 -3.44 -5.95 -0.06
N LEU A 291 -3.89 -7.00 0.62
CA LEU A 291 -3.03 -8.06 1.14
C LEU A 291 -2.25 -8.79 0.03
N LEU A 292 -2.89 -9.01 -1.12
CA LEU A 292 -2.23 -9.60 -2.30
C LEU A 292 -1.17 -8.67 -2.89
N GLY A 293 -1.46 -7.37 -2.97
CA GLY A 293 -0.48 -6.37 -3.39
C GLY A 293 0.72 -6.30 -2.44
N GLY A 294 0.46 -6.27 -1.13
CA GLY A 294 1.49 -6.28 -0.09
C GLY A 294 2.35 -7.54 -0.12
N SER A 295 1.73 -8.72 -0.26
CA SER A 295 2.44 -10.00 -0.38
C SER A 295 3.32 -10.05 -1.63
N SER A 296 2.84 -9.51 -2.75
CA SER A 296 3.62 -9.43 -3.99
C SER A 296 4.84 -8.50 -3.84
N ASN A 297 4.71 -7.42 -3.07
CA ASN A 297 5.81 -6.52 -2.74
C ASN A 297 6.88 -7.23 -1.89
N TYR A 298 6.48 -7.99 -0.88
CA TYR A 298 7.41 -8.82 -0.11
C TYR A 298 8.12 -9.87 -0.97
N ALA A 299 7.37 -10.54 -1.86
CA ALA A 299 7.96 -11.50 -2.79
C ALA A 299 8.98 -10.83 -3.72
N GLN A 300 8.66 -9.66 -4.27
CA GLN A 300 9.58 -8.85 -5.08
C GLN A 300 10.87 -8.55 -4.30
N MET A 301 10.76 -8.00 -3.10
CA MET A 301 11.91 -7.63 -2.26
C MET A 301 12.74 -8.86 -1.88
N THR A 302 12.09 -10.00 -1.64
CA THR A 302 12.77 -11.28 -1.37
C THR A 302 13.59 -11.72 -2.57
N VAL A 303 13.01 -11.70 -3.78
CA VAL A 303 13.72 -12.09 -5.01
C VAL A 303 14.91 -11.17 -5.27
N GLN A 304 14.74 -9.84 -5.11
CA GLN A 304 15.84 -8.89 -5.24
C GLN A 304 16.96 -9.16 -4.24
N SER A 305 16.61 -9.53 -3.00
CA SER A 305 17.60 -9.85 -1.98
C SER A 305 18.35 -11.15 -2.23
N ILE A 306 17.69 -12.15 -2.82
CA ILE A 306 18.34 -13.39 -3.26
C ILE A 306 19.34 -13.09 -4.38
N ASP A 307 18.91 -12.35 -5.41
CA ASP A 307 19.73 -11.98 -6.57
C ASP A 307 20.96 -11.15 -6.18
N GLN A 308 20.79 -10.19 -5.26
CA GLN A 308 21.87 -9.32 -4.79
C GLN A 308 22.74 -9.96 -3.70
N HIS A 309 22.41 -11.18 -3.25
CA HIS A 309 23.00 -11.81 -2.07
C HIS A 309 23.04 -10.88 -0.83
N SER A 310 22.02 -10.02 -0.69
CA SER A 310 21.96 -8.96 0.33
C SER A 310 20.53 -8.64 0.73
N TRP A 311 20.28 -8.48 2.04
CA TRP A 311 18.98 -8.11 2.59
C TRP A 311 18.72 -6.60 2.62
N VAL A 312 19.54 -5.81 1.92
CA VAL A 312 19.46 -4.34 1.87
C VAL A 312 18.10 -3.84 1.40
N ASN A 313 17.37 -4.61 0.59
CA ASN A 313 16.02 -4.22 0.17
C ASN A 313 15.06 -4.09 1.36
N PHE A 314 15.20 -4.93 2.40
CA PHE A 314 14.34 -4.90 3.59
C PHE A 314 14.77 -3.83 4.60
N HIS A 315 16.05 -3.77 4.96
CA HIS A 315 16.52 -2.85 6.01
C HIS A 315 16.90 -1.46 5.47
N GLY A 316 17.40 -1.37 4.24
CA GLY A 316 17.72 -0.11 3.57
C GLY A 316 16.47 0.71 3.23
N ASN A 317 15.30 0.08 3.23
CA ASN A 317 14.00 0.74 3.08
C ASN A 317 13.05 0.37 4.23
N ILE A 318 13.50 0.62 5.46
CA ILE A 318 12.76 0.28 6.68
C ILE A 318 11.35 0.90 6.71
N GLY A 319 11.17 2.09 6.16
CA GLY A 319 9.87 2.75 6.07
C GLY A 319 8.86 1.96 5.23
N LYS A 320 9.28 1.49 4.04
CA LYS A 320 8.44 0.65 3.17
C LYS A 320 8.15 -0.70 3.83
N THR A 321 9.16 -1.34 4.41
CA THR A 321 9.01 -2.63 5.10
C THR A 321 8.03 -2.52 6.28
N LEU A 322 8.17 -1.49 7.12
CA LEU A 322 7.28 -1.24 8.25
C LEU A 322 5.83 -0.99 7.80
N LEU A 323 5.64 -0.18 6.76
CA LEU A 323 4.31 0.08 6.21
C LEU A 323 3.64 -1.20 5.70
N LEU A 324 4.37 -2.04 4.97
CA LEU A 324 3.88 -3.34 4.50
C LEU A 324 3.51 -4.24 5.68
N THR A 325 4.32 -4.24 6.74
CA THR A 325 4.07 -5.06 7.94
C THR A 325 2.81 -4.62 8.66
N VAL A 326 2.65 -3.32 8.89
CA VAL A 326 1.46 -2.77 9.56
C VAL A 326 0.19 -3.00 8.73
N SER A 327 0.25 -2.77 7.41
CA SER A 327 -0.89 -3.04 6.51
C SER A 327 -1.28 -4.51 6.56
N THR A 328 -0.31 -5.41 6.41
CA THR A 328 -0.56 -6.86 6.43
C THR A 328 -1.16 -7.31 7.75
N PHE A 329 -0.67 -6.78 8.87
CA PHE A 329 -1.24 -7.06 10.19
C PHE A 329 -2.73 -6.67 10.27
N PHE A 330 -3.08 -5.45 9.87
CA PHE A 330 -4.47 -5.00 9.90
C PHE A 330 -5.36 -5.74 8.91
N ASP A 331 -4.84 -6.12 7.74
CA ASP A 331 -5.56 -6.95 6.78
C ASP A 331 -5.95 -8.31 7.39
N LEU A 332 -5.02 -8.97 8.09
CA LEU A 332 -5.29 -10.20 8.83
C LEU A 332 -6.32 -9.98 9.94
N VAL A 333 -6.28 -8.85 10.65
CA VAL A 333 -7.31 -8.48 11.64
C VAL A 333 -8.68 -8.35 10.98
N PHE A 334 -8.80 -7.67 9.84
CA PHE A 334 -10.09 -7.51 9.15
C PHE A 334 -10.62 -8.83 8.59
N ILE A 335 -9.74 -9.67 8.05
CA ILE A 335 -10.07 -11.03 7.60
C ILE A 335 -10.58 -11.86 8.77
N SER A 336 -9.90 -11.82 9.91
CA SER A 336 -10.32 -12.49 11.14
C SER A 336 -11.68 -11.96 11.64
N GLN A 337 -11.88 -10.64 11.64
CA GLN A 337 -13.17 -10.03 11.98
C GLN A 337 -14.29 -10.49 11.03
N HIS A 338 -14.01 -10.64 9.74
CA HIS A 338 -15.00 -10.97 8.73
C HIS A 338 -15.41 -12.44 8.74
N TYR A 339 -14.44 -13.36 8.73
CA TYR A 339 -14.70 -14.79 8.56
C TYR A 339 -14.75 -15.57 9.88
N VAL A 340 -13.99 -15.15 10.90
CA VAL A 340 -13.85 -15.91 12.15
C VAL A 340 -14.76 -15.35 13.24
N LEU A 341 -14.66 -14.04 13.54
CA LEU A 341 -15.34 -13.45 14.70
C LEU A 341 -16.79 -13.07 14.41
N TYR A 342 -17.08 -12.52 13.23
CA TYR A 342 -18.41 -12.02 12.86
C TYR A 342 -18.97 -12.68 11.59
N PRO A 343 -19.02 -14.02 11.52
CA PRO A 343 -19.64 -14.72 10.40
C PRO A 343 -21.13 -14.38 10.32
N VAL A 344 -21.64 -14.16 9.11
CA VAL A 344 -23.08 -13.91 8.91
C VAL A 344 -23.82 -15.24 9.10
N LYS A 345 -24.67 -15.32 10.13
CA LYS A 345 -25.54 -16.47 10.35
C LYS A 345 -26.61 -16.52 9.26
N LYS A 346 -26.81 -17.69 8.62
CA LYS A 346 -27.94 -17.92 7.72
C LYS A 346 -29.23 -17.76 8.53
N THR A 347 -30.04 -16.75 8.25
CA THR A 347 -31.46 -16.82 8.60
C THR A 347 -32.05 -17.93 7.75
N ILE A 348 -32.27 -19.09 8.36
CA ILE A 348 -33.15 -20.11 7.81
C ILE A 348 -34.49 -19.39 7.65
N LYS A 349 -34.91 -19.14 6.41
CA LYS A 349 -36.32 -18.82 6.17
C LYS A 349 -37.09 -20.04 6.66
N SER A 350 -37.72 -19.94 7.83
CA SER A 350 -38.83 -20.83 8.17
C SER A 350 -39.76 -20.81 6.96
N PRO A 351 -40.22 -21.97 6.45
CA PRO A 351 -41.36 -21.95 5.56
C PRO A 351 -42.45 -21.16 6.28
N SER A 352 -42.99 -20.18 5.58
CA SER A 352 -43.94 -19.21 6.08
C SER A 352 -45.09 -19.92 6.79
N LEU A 353 -45.42 -19.44 7.99
CA LEU A 353 -46.64 -19.76 8.75
C LEU A 353 -47.93 -19.36 7.98
N ASP A 354 -47.79 -18.88 6.74
CA ASP A 354 -48.89 -18.54 5.84
C ASP A 354 -49.53 -19.79 5.20
N LEU A 355 -48.84 -20.93 5.14
CA LEU A 355 -49.43 -22.18 4.60
C LEU A 355 -50.34 -22.89 5.61
N VAL A 356 -50.04 -22.82 6.92
CA VAL A 356 -50.86 -23.47 7.97
C VAL A 356 -52.16 -22.71 8.23
N THR A 357 -52.17 -21.40 7.99
CA THR A 357 -53.37 -20.57 8.20
C THR A 357 -54.33 -20.65 7.02
N GLN A 358 -53.84 -20.94 5.82
CA GLN A 358 -54.67 -21.07 4.63
C GLN A 358 -55.30 -22.46 4.50
N GLU A 359 -54.64 -23.51 4.98
CA GLU A 359 -55.18 -24.88 5.00
C GLU A 359 -56.29 -25.05 6.06
N SER A 360 -56.18 -24.34 7.19
CA SER A 360 -57.19 -24.37 8.27
C SER A 360 -58.46 -23.56 7.98
N LEU A 361 -58.40 -22.58 7.05
CA LEU A 361 -59.58 -21.82 6.60
C LEU A 361 -60.38 -22.53 5.50
N VAL A 362 -59.77 -23.46 4.75
CA VAL A 362 -60.46 -24.22 3.69
C VAL A 362 -61.24 -25.41 4.27
N THR A 363 -60.80 -25.98 5.40
CA THR A 363 -61.49 -27.12 6.03
C THR A 363 -62.78 -26.78 6.80
N TYR A 364 -63.17 -25.51 6.91
CA TYR A 364 -64.40 -25.08 7.61
C TYR A 364 -65.56 -24.69 6.70
N SER A 365 -65.38 -24.70 5.36
CA SER A 365 -66.43 -24.30 4.41
C SER A 365 -67.23 -25.44 3.79
N ASP A 366 -66.88 -26.71 4.04
CA ASP A 366 -67.39 -27.84 3.26
C ASP A 366 -68.37 -28.77 4.01
N ASP A 367 -68.86 -28.38 5.20
CA ASP A 367 -69.92 -29.12 5.91
C ASP A 367 -71.19 -28.25 6.09
N VAL A 368 -72.08 -28.28 5.09
CA VAL A 368 -73.52 -27.93 5.17
C VAL A 368 -74.35 -29.04 4.55
#